data_AF-A0AAV2HMV2-F1
#
_entry.id   AF-A0AAV2HMV2-F1
#
_cell.length_a   1.000
_cell.length_b   1.000
_cell.length_c   1.000
_cell.angle_alpha   90.00
_cell.angle_beta   90.00
_cell.angle_gamma   90.00
#
_symmetry.space_group_name_H-M   'P 1'
#
loop_
_entity.id
_entity.type
_entity.pdbx_description
1 polymer ?
#
loop_
_entity_poly.entity_id
_entity_poly.type
_entity_poly.pdbx_seq_one_letter_code
_entity_poly.pdbx_strand_id
1 'polypeptide(L)'
;MSAVSLFLFSTLAVLFACVSSINLRIDEQEERECYGTTVGFGYSGTLEFHYQHLRKRYAGCTYIHGNLEVTNLVDPKLNYDLSFLKTIRYVSGYVLIGLITEVERIPLNSLEVIRGNNTYSIMGDDYSLVVVLTSRSEEDSSGVKHITGLKEIHLPQLKELSAGKVLFTGNPSLGYINTVDWEPIVRGRWDAVHFQEHAYNDSVAHNNDTSICDGGTRWGDDRTLCQQVIKSTTCHETCDGRCFGPGSDECCHSSCAVGCDGPEDEQCFVCKDYLYETHCVGFCPARAYPKLQKCVQY
;
A
#
# COMPACT_ATOMS: atom_id res chain seq x y z
N MET A 1 30.97 45.54 34.58
CA MET A 1 30.45 44.92 33.33
C MET A 1 29.30 45.80 32.85
N SER A 2 29.44 46.33 31.63
CA SER A 2 28.67 47.48 31.12
C SER A 2 27.21 47.13 30.78
N ALA A 3 26.30 48.11 30.90
CA ALA A 3 24.86 48.01 30.64
C ALA A 3 24.50 47.47 29.23
N VAL A 4 25.47 47.45 28.31
CA VAL A 4 25.37 46.88 26.96
C VAL A 4 25.20 45.35 26.97
N SER A 5 25.76 44.64 27.96
CA SER A 5 25.60 43.17 28.05
C SER A 5 24.17 42.74 28.41
N LEU A 6 23.45 43.51 29.24
CA LEU A 6 22.08 43.15 29.66
C LEU A 6 21.04 43.27 28.54
N PHE A 7 21.22 44.21 27.61
CA PHE A 7 20.35 44.37 26.43
C PHE A 7 20.55 43.27 25.37
N LEU A 8 21.77 42.74 25.24
CA LEU A 8 22.06 41.63 24.32
C LEU A 8 21.46 40.31 24.83
N PHE A 9 21.41 40.08 26.15
CA PHE A 9 20.76 38.90 26.71
C PHE A 9 19.23 38.94 26.63
N SER A 10 18.60 40.12 26.77
CA SER A 10 17.12 40.20 26.66
C SER A 10 16.63 40.05 25.23
N THR A 11 17.37 40.58 24.25
CA THR A 11 17.03 40.44 22.82
C THR A 11 17.24 39.01 22.30
N LEU A 12 18.27 38.30 22.76
CA LEU A 12 18.46 36.87 22.45
C LEU A 12 17.37 35.98 23.07
N ALA A 13 16.91 36.31 24.29
CA ALA A 13 15.86 35.54 24.98
C ALA A 13 14.48 35.71 24.31
N VAL A 14 14.15 36.89 23.79
CA VAL A 14 12.90 37.11 23.03
C VAL A 14 12.96 36.43 21.66
N LEU A 15 14.13 36.38 21.01
CA LEU A 15 14.32 35.61 19.78
C LEU A 15 14.20 34.10 20.03
N PHE A 16 14.74 33.58 21.14
CA PHE A 16 14.58 32.16 21.50
C PHE A 16 13.13 31.80 21.89
N ALA A 17 12.41 32.69 22.57
CA ALA A 17 11.00 32.49 22.91
C ALA A 17 10.05 32.61 21.70
N CYS A 18 10.41 33.40 20.69
CA CYS A 18 9.65 33.47 19.43
C CYS A 18 9.92 32.25 18.52
N VAL A 19 11.11 31.65 18.57
CA VAL A 19 11.45 30.47 17.75
C VAL A 19 10.86 29.17 18.32
N SER A 20 10.57 29.10 19.63
CA SER A 20 9.87 27.95 20.23
C SER A 20 8.35 27.92 19.97
N SER A 21 7.81 28.89 19.24
CA SER A 21 6.40 28.94 18.82
C SER A 21 6.19 28.62 17.34
N ILE A 22 7.17 27.96 16.69
CA ILE A 22 6.89 27.29 15.42
C ILE A 22 5.90 26.17 15.77
N ASN A 23 4.61 26.48 15.60
CA ASN A 23 3.58 25.47 15.40
C ASN A 23 4.07 24.60 14.24
N LEU A 24 4.77 23.51 14.57
CA LEU A 24 4.74 22.29 13.79
C LEU A 24 3.26 21.89 13.78
N ARG A 25 2.51 22.49 12.85
CA ARG A 25 1.36 21.82 12.27
C ARG A 25 1.95 20.60 11.60
N ILE A 26 2.10 19.53 12.38
CA ILE A 26 1.96 18.19 11.85
C ILE A 26 0.60 18.27 11.17
N ASP A 27 0.61 18.29 9.83
CA ASP A 27 -0.60 18.12 9.04
C ASP A 27 -1.05 16.70 9.38
N GLU A 28 -1.82 16.56 10.45
CA GLU A 28 -2.54 15.33 10.76
C GLU A 28 -3.50 15.16 9.61
N GLN A 29 -3.05 14.42 8.60
CA GLN A 29 -3.83 14.10 7.43
C GLN A 29 -5.16 13.53 7.93
N GLU A 30 -6.25 14.25 7.68
CA GLU A 30 -7.57 13.90 8.18
C GLU A 30 -7.93 12.49 7.68
N GLU A 31 -7.96 11.54 8.63
CA GLU A 31 -8.26 10.15 8.29
C GLU A 31 -9.73 10.04 7.87
N ARG A 32 -9.96 9.41 6.71
CA ARG A 32 -11.28 9.31 6.09
C ARG A 32 -11.57 7.89 5.64
N GLU A 33 -12.72 7.41 6.08
CA GLU A 33 -13.29 6.12 5.68
C GLU A 33 -14.08 6.24 4.38
N CYS A 34 -13.96 5.22 3.53
CA CYS A 34 -14.79 5.04 2.34
C CYS A 34 -15.23 3.59 2.21
N TYR A 35 -16.29 3.39 1.43
CA TYR A 35 -16.78 2.06 1.11
C TYR A 35 -16.34 1.64 -0.29
N GLY A 36 -15.74 0.46 -0.36
CA GLY A 36 -15.27 -0.20 -1.56
C GLY A 36 -16.38 -0.73 -2.46
N THR A 37 -15.98 -1.53 -3.44
CA THR A 37 -16.89 -2.17 -4.42
C THR A 37 -16.70 -3.69 -4.45
N THR A 38 -17.63 -4.39 -5.10
CA THR A 38 -17.63 -5.85 -5.28
C THR A 38 -18.07 -6.22 -6.71
N VAL A 39 -17.78 -5.35 -7.67
CA VAL A 39 -18.25 -5.50 -9.06
C VAL A 39 -17.22 -6.18 -9.96
N GLY A 40 -15.99 -6.40 -9.47
CA GLY A 40 -14.89 -6.98 -10.23
C GLY A 40 -14.55 -6.11 -11.44
N PHE A 41 -14.65 -6.69 -12.64
CA PHE A 41 -14.48 -5.98 -13.90
C PHE A 41 -15.76 -5.29 -14.41
N GLY A 42 -16.89 -5.47 -13.74
CA GLY A 42 -18.13 -4.82 -14.11
C GLY A 42 -18.12 -3.32 -13.79
N TYR A 43 -18.82 -2.53 -14.60
CA TYR A 43 -19.11 -1.12 -14.31
C TYR A 43 -20.51 -0.75 -14.85
N SER A 44 -21.02 0.41 -14.44
CA SER A 44 -22.32 0.92 -14.87
C SER A 44 -22.16 2.28 -15.55
N GLY A 45 -22.91 2.50 -16.64
CA GLY A 45 -22.86 3.74 -17.42
C GLY A 45 -21.72 3.74 -18.44
N THR A 46 -21.21 4.92 -18.78
CA THR A 46 -20.07 5.10 -19.69
C THR A 46 -18.74 4.98 -18.94
N LEU A 47 -17.63 4.78 -19.67
CA LEU A 47 -16.28 4.75 -19.09
C LEU A 47 -15.94 6.07 -18.36
N GLU A 48 -16.41 7.20 -18.88
CA GLU A 48 -16.26 8.50 -18.22
C GLU A 48 -17.02 8.55 -16.88
N PHE A 49 -18.27 8.08 -16.84
CA PHE A 49 -19.01 8.02 -15.57
C PHE A 49 -18.39 7.05 -14.58
N HIS A 50 -17.87 5.92 -15.06
CA HIS A 50 -17.13 4.97 -14.23
C HIS A 50 -15.90 5.62 -13.57
N TYR A 51 -15.06 6.30 -14.36
CA TYR A 51 -13.90 7.03 -13.84
C TYR A 51 -14.30 8.14 -12.85
N GLN A 52 -15.33 8.93 -13.17
CA GLN A 52 -15.83 9.97 -12.27
C GLN A 52 -16.31 9.39 -10.92
N HIS A 53 -16.98 8.24 -10.94
CA HIS A 53 -17.38 7.54 -9.71
C HIS A 53 -16.18 7.01 -8.92
N LEU A 54 -15.18 6.45 -9.59
CA LEU A 54 -13.94 5.99 -8.95
C LEU A 54 -13.26 7.16 -8.20
N ARG A 55 -13.08 8.28 -8.90
CA ARG A 55 -12.48 9.50 -8.33
C ARG A 55 -13.31 10.05 -7.17
N LYS A 56 -14.62 10.21 -7.35
CA LYS A 56 -15.51 10.76 -6.32
C LYS A 56 -15.52 9.90 -5.05
N ARG A 57 -15.45 8.58 -5.21
CA ARG A 57 -15.49 7.61 -4.11
C ARG A 57 -14.22 7.66 -3.26
N TYR A 58 -13.06 7.68 -3.90
CA TYR A 58 -11.79 7.50 -3.21
C TYR A 58 -10.99 8.79 -2.98
N ALA A 59 -11.44 9.94 -3.49
CA ALA A 59 -10.78 11.22 -3.23
C ALA A 59 -10.72 11.56 -1.73
N GLY A 60 -9.48 11.67 -1.23
CA GLY A 60 -9.17 11.94 0.17
C GLY A 60 -9.36 10.74 1.08
N CYS A 61 -9.54 9.53 0.54
CA CYS A 61 -9.73 8.33 1.34
C CYS A 61 -8.41 7.86 1.96
N THR A 62 -8.44 7.44 3.22
CA THR A 62 -7.30 6.78 3.87
C THR A 62 -7.60 5.32 4.19
N TYR A 63 -8.86 4.99 4.49
CA TYR A 63 -9.29 3.64 4.86
C TYR A 63 -10.47 3.17 3.99
N ILE A 64 -10.32 2.03 3.32
CA ILE A 64 -11.40 1.43 2.51
C ILE A 64 -11.99 0.22 3.23
N HIS A 65 -13.27 0.32 3.57
CA HIS A 65 -14.11 -0.82 3.95
C HIS A 65 -14.53 -1.59 2.70
N GLY A 66 -14.05 -2.82 2.56
CA GLY A 66 -14.27 -3.67 1.39
C GLY A 66 -13.10 -3.58 0.40
N ASN A 67 -13.40 -3.70 -0.88
CA ASN A 67 -12.36 -3.87 -1.90
C ASN A 67 -12.08 -2.56 -2.65
N LEU A 68 -10.82 -2.40 -3.07
CA LEU A 68 -10.42 -1.35 -3.99
C LEU A 68 -10.35 -1.95 -5.40
N GLU A 69 -11.28 -1.56 -6.27
CA GLU A 69 -11.33 -2.04 -7.65
C GLU A 69 -11.05 -0.87 -8.60
N VAL A 70 -9.82 -0.81 -9.12
CA VAL A 70 -9.38 0.15 -10.13
C VAL A 70 -9.38 -0.58 -11.48
N THR A 71 -10.48 -0.49 -12.20
CA THR A 71 -10.67 -1.22 -13.46
C THR A 71 -11.17 -0.35 -14.60
N ASN A 72 -11.08 -0.86 -15.83
CA ASN A 72 -11.71 -0.27 -17.03
C ASN A 72 -11.23 1.16 -17.38
N LEU A 73 -9.92 1.40 -17.36
CA LEU A 73 -9.30 2.66 -17.81
C LEU A 73 -8.72 2.46 -19.22
N VAL A 74 -9.62 2.35 -20.20
CA VAL A 74 -9.31 1.85 -21.56
C VAL A 74 -9.65 2.82 -22.70
N ASP A 75 -10.40 3.90 -22.44
CA ASP A 75 -10.75 4.87 -23.48
C ASP A 75 -9.62 5.89 -23.71
N PRO A 76 -8.96 5.90 -24.89
CA PRO A 76 -7.86 6.81 -25.19
C PRO A 76 -8.30 8.28 -25.31
N LYS A 77 -9.60 8.56 -25.37
CA LYS A 77 -10.14 9.93 -25.42
C LYS A 77 -10.26 10.56 -24.04
N LEU A 78 -10.12 9.77 -22.97
CA LEU A 78 -10.24 10.23 -21.59
C LEU A 78 -8.86 10.41 -20.97
N ASN A 79 -8.72 11.45 -20.16
CA ASN A 79 -7.52 11.67 -19.37
C ASN A 79 -7.77 11.24 -17.93
N TYR A 80 -7.08 10.18 -17.50
CA TYR A 80 -7.24 9.62 -16.17
C TYR A 80 -6.17 10.15 -15.23
N ASP A 81 -6.56 11.04 -14.31
CA ASP A 81 -5.74 11.39 -13.15
C ASP A 81 -6.11 10.48 -11.97
N LEU A 82 -5.16 9.64 -11.54
CA LEU A 82 -5.31 8.73 -10.40
C LEU A 82 -4.67 9.24 -9.11
N SER A 83 -4.25 10.52 -9.06
CA SER A 83 -3.63 11.15 -7.87
C SER A 83 -4.46 11.02 -6.59
N PHE A 84 -5.78 10.88 -6.72
CA PHE A 84 -6.71 10.70 -5.61
C PHE A 84 -6.51 9.38 -4.83
N LEU A 85 -5.78 8.41 -5.40
CA LEU A 85 -5.46 7.13 -4.74
C LEU A 85 -4.29 7.24 -3.74
N LYS A 86 -3.47 8.29 -3.83
CA LYS A 86 -2.22 8.43 -3.08
C LYS A 86 -2.38 8.35 -1.57
N THR A 87 -3.52 8.78 -1.07
CA THR A 87 -3.82 8.89 0.37
C THR A 87 -4.29 7.59 0.99
N ILE A 88 -4.62 6.57 0.19
CA ILE A 88 -5.16 5.30 0.68
C ILE A 88 -4.04 4.56 1.41
N ARG A 89 -4.26 4.26 2.69
CA ARG A 89 -3.33 3.56 3.57
C ARG A 89 -3.74 2.13 3.85
N TYR A 90 -5.03 1.84 3.79
CA TYR A 90 -5.56 0.55 4.21
C TYR A 90 -6.74 0.10 3.37
N VAL A 91 -6.75 -1.18 3.00
CA VAL A 91 -7.87 -1.85 2.34
C VAL A 91 -8.26 -3.10 3.12
N SER A 92 -9.52 -3.19 3.57
CA SER A 92 -9.99 -4.32 4.39
C SER A 92 -10.30 -5.59 3.57
N GLY A 93 -10.55 -5.45 2.27
CA GLY A 93 -10.79 -6.55 1.34
C GLY A 93 -9.58 -6.81 0.44
N TYR A 94 -9.84 -7.06 -0.84
CA TYR A 94 -8.81 -7.20 -1.88
C TYR A 94 -8.59 -5.89 -2.65
N VAL A 95 -7.48 -5.85 -3.39
CA VAL A 95 -7.17 -4.83 -4.40
C VAL A 95 -7.17 -5.49 -5.78
N LEU A 96 -8.02 -4.98 -6.68
CA LEU A 96 -8.11 -5.41 -8.07
C LEU A 96 -7.71 -4.26 -8.99
N ILE A 97 -6.68 -4.49 -9.80
CA ILE A 97 -6.17 -3.58 -10.82
C ILE A 97 -6.24 -4.32 -12.14
N GLY A 98 -7.05 -3.85 -13.09
CA GLY A 98 -7.04 -4.51 -14.39
C GLY A 98 -7.94 -3.90 -15.45
N LEU A 99 -7.71 -4.25 -16.71
CA LEU A 99 -8.23 -3.51 -17.86
C LEU A 99 -7.78 -2.03 -17.78
N ILE A 100 -6.48 -1.81 -17.68
CA ILE A 100 -5.85 -0.49 -17.59
C ILE A 100 -4.87 -0.35 -18.74
N THR A 101 -5.27 0.31 -19.83
CA THR A 101 -4.44 0.43 -21.05
C THR A 101 -4.02 1.86 -21.34
N GLU A 102 -4.69 2.84 -20.74
CA GLU A 102 -4.48 4.28 -21.00
C GLU A 102 -3.77 5.00 -19.85
N VAL A 103 -3.27 4.26 -18.86
CA VAL A 103 -2.56 4.81 -17.69
C VAL A 103 -1.25 4.06 -17.49
N GLU A 104 -0.17 4.81 -17.29
CA GLU A 104 1.16 4.22 -17.08
C GLU A 104 1.49 3.97 -15.61
N ARG A 105 0.80 4.62 -14.66
CA ARG A 105 1.14 4.55 -13.22
C ARG A 105 -0.07 4.50 -12.31
N ILE A 106 -0.05 3.62 -11.32
CA ILE A 106 -1.04 3.56 -10.22
C ILE A 106 -0.38 4.09 -8.93
N PRO A 107 -0.74 5.28 -8.43
CA PRO A 107 -0.05 5.91 -7.31
C PRO A 107 -0.70 5.55 -5.96
N LEU A 108 -0.37 4.38 -5.40
CA LEU A 108 -0.81 3.92 -4.07
C LEU A 108 0.29 4.12 -3.02
N ASN A 109 0.94 5.29 -3.06
CA ASN A 109 2.18 5.56 -2.33
C ASN A 109 2.09 5.35 -0.82
N SER A 110 0.91 5.55 -0.23
CA SER A 110 0.68 5.40 1.21
C SER A 110 0.08 4.05 1.61
N LEU A 111 -0.21 3.14 0.67
CA LEU A 111 -0.88 1.87 1.00
C LEU A 111 0.06 0.99 1.80
N GLU A 112 -0.32 0.69 3.05
CA GLU A 112 0.47 -0.08 4.00
C GLU A 112 -0.02 -1.52 4.15
N VAL A 113 -1.34 -1.72 4.13
CA VAL A 113 -1.95 -3.00 4.47
C VAL A 113 -3.11 -3.34 3.53
N ILE A 114 -3.10 -4.57 3.01
CA ILE A 114 -4.25 -5.22 2.36
C ILE A 114 -4.63 -6.42 3.21
N ARG A 115 -5.85 -6.42 3.76
CA ARG A 115 -6.24 -7.49 4.68
C ARG A 115 -6.65 -8.78 4.01
N GLY A 116 -7.38 -8.69 2.90
CA GLY A 116 -8.01 -9.86 2.31
C GLY A 116 -9.12 -10.48 3.16
N ASN A 117 -9.87 -9.70 3.97
CA ASN A 117 -11.06 -10.25 4.65
C ASN A 117 -12.09 -10.79 3.65
N ASN A 118 -12.10 -10.18 2.45
CA ASN A 118 -12.68 -10.74 1.24
C ASN A 118 -11.56 -10.92 0.22
N THR A 119 -11.58 -12.02 -0.52
CA THR A 119 -10.64 -12.33 -1.61
C THR A 119 -11.36 -12.33 -2.96
N TYR A 120 -10.60 -12.13 -4.02
CA TYR A 120 -11.08 -12.29 -5.39
C TYR A 120 -10.72 -13.69 -5.88
N SER A 121 -11.72 -14.55 -6.05
CA SER A 121 -11.51 -15.93 -6.50
C SER A 121 -11.41 -15.98 -8.03
N ILE A 122 -10.27 -16.42 -8.54
CA ILE A 122 -10.03 -16.59 -9.99
C ILE A 122 -9.05 -17.73 -10.21
N MET A 123 -9.15 -18.47 -11.31
CA MET A 123 -8.21 -19.56 -11.66
C MET A 123 -8.03 -20.63 -10.57
N GLY A 124 -9.01 -20.81 -9.69
CA GLY A 124 -8.99 -21.84 -8.64
C GLY A 124 -8.34 -21.44 -7.31
N ASP A 125 -7.88 -20.19 -7.19
CA ASP A 125 -7.28 -19.64 -5.98
C ASP A 125 -7.98 -18.35 -5.52
N ASP A 126 -7.71 -17.95 -4.27
CA ASP A 126 -8.23 -16.75 -3.62
C ASP A 126 -7.14 -15.69 -3.47
N TYR A 127 -7.35 -14.52 -4.07
CA TYR A 127 -6.34 -13.45 -4.12
C TYR A 127 -6.75 -12.19 -3.36
N SER A 128 -5.80 -11.56 -2.69
CA SER A 128 -5.97 -10.24 -2.06
C SER A 128 -5.37 -9.11 -2.87
N LEU A 129 -4.46 -9.41 -3.81
CA LEU A 129 -3.99 -8.48 -4.83
C LEU A 129 -4.02 -9.15 -6.20
N VAL A 130 -4.76 -8.55 -7.14
CA VAL A 130 -4.90 -9.04 -8.51
C VAL A 130 -4.57 -7.92 -9.47
N VAL A 131 -3.56 -8.13 -10.31
CA VAL A 131 -3.13 -7.19 -11.35
C VAL A 131 -3.14 -7.90 -12.69
N VAL A 132 -4.13 -7.58 -13.54
CA VAL A 132 -4.34 -8.32 -14.79
C VAL A 132 -4.75 -7.47 -15.98
N LEU A 133 -4.31 -7.86 -17.17
CA LEU A 133 -4.72 -7.25 -18.44
C LEU A 133 -4.48 -5.72 -18.45
N THR A 134 -3.24 -5.31 -18.19
CA THR A 134 -2.86 -3.90 -18.07
C THR A 134 -2.11 -3.35 -19.28
N SER A 135 -2.27 -3.98 -20.46
CA SER A 135 -1.65 -3.51 -21.69
C SER A 135 -2.57 -3.70 -22.90
N ARG A 136 -2.45 -2.81 -23.88
CA ARG A 136 -3.02 -2.95 -25.23
C ARG A 136 -1.87 -3.05 -26.23
N SER A 137 -2.00 -3.96 -27.18
CA SER A 137 -1.08 -4.04 -28.33
C SER A 137 -1.83 -3.63 -29.58
N GLU A 138 -1.36 -2.59 -30.25
CA GLU A 138 -1.85 -2.15 -31.55
C GLU A 138 -0.74 -2.28 -32.59
N GLU A 139 -1.11 -2.78 -33.77
CA GLU A 139 -0.20 -2.86 -34.90
C GLU A 139 -0.48 -1.68 -35.83
N ASP A 140 0.55 -0.89 -36.12
CA ASP A 140 0.40 0.21 -37.05
C ASP A 140 0.40 -0.28 -38.51
N SER A 141 0.11 0.63 -39.44
CA SER A 141 0.10 0.33 -40.88
C SER A 141 1.44 -0.16 -41.45
N SER A 142 2.53 -0.05 -40.68
CA SER A 142 3.86 -0.55 -41.04
C SER A 142 4.17 -1.94 -40.45
N GLY A 143 3.24 -2.54 -39.72
CA GLY A 143 3.40 -3.82 -39.05
C GLY A 143 4.17 -3.74 -37.72
N VAL A 144 4.43 -2.52 -37.22
CA VAL A 144 5.10 -2.32 -35.94
C VAL A 144 4.07 -2.36 -34.82
N LYS A 145 4.32 -3.23 -33.83
CA LYS A 145 3.49 -3.34 -32.64
C LYS A 145 3.87 -2.29 -31.61
N HIS A 146 2.92 -1.42 -31.29
CA HIS A 146 2.99 -0.49 -30.18
C HIS A 146 2.24 -1.09 -29.00
N ILE A 147 2.94 -1.20 -27.86
CA ILE A 147 2.34 -1.69 -26.62
C ILE A 147 2.19 -0.49 -25.69
N THR A 148 0.95 -0.17 -25.33
CA THR A 148 0.62 0.82 -24.31
C THR A 148 0.07 0.13 -23.08
N GLY A 149 0.17 0.76 -21.91
CA GLY A 149 -0.35 0.19 -20.69
C GLY A 149 0.38 0.63 -19.43
N LEU A 150 0.02 -0.05 -18.34
CA LEU A 150 0.57 0.18 -17.02
C LEU A 150 2.04 -0.23 -16.96
N LYS A 151 2.89 0.71 -16.51
CA LYS A 151 4.34 0.52 -16.36
C LYS A 151 4.75 0.37 -14.91
N GLU A 152 4.08 1.03 -13.98
CA GLU A 152 4.47 1.03 -12.56
C GLU A 152 3.25 1.02 -11.63
N ILE A 153 3.38 0.31 -10.51
CA ILE A 153 2.42 0.35 -9.40
C ILE A 153 3.20 0.78 -8.16
N HIS A 154 2.92 1.98 -7.66
CA HIS A 154 3.70 2.59 -6.60
C HIS A 154 3.19 2.13 -5.23
N LEU A 155 3.89 1.17 -4.60
CA LEU A 155 3.55 0.60 -3.29
C LEU A 155 4.72 0.62 -2.29
N PRO A 156 5.52 1.70 -2.18
CA PRO A 156 6.71 1.71 -1.33
C PRO A 156 6.44 1.46 0.16
N GLN A 157 5.23 1.75 0.62
CA GLN A 157 4.80 1.58 2.01
C GLN A 157 4.13 0.23 2.29
N LEU A 158 3.91 -0.61 1.27
CA LEU A 158 3.17 -1.87 1.44
C LEU A 158 3.99 -2.83 2.28
N LYS A 159 3.46 -3.15 3.45
CA LYS A 159 4.14 -3.97 4.45
C LYS A 159 3.49 -5.34 4.61
N GLU A 160 2.23 -5.47 4.23
CA GLU A 160 1.41 -6.55 4.75
C GLU A 160 0.24 -6.93 3.86
N LEU A 161 0.19 -8.21 3.46
CA LEU A 161 -0.96 -8.89 2.87
C LEU A 161 -1.43 -9.99 3.83
N SER A 162 -2.49 -9.72 4.60
CA SER A 162 -2.84 -10.59 5.75
C SER A 162 -3.49 -11.91 5.38
N ALA A 163 -4.16 -11.97 4.24
CA ALA A 163 -4.77 -13.18 3.69
C ALA A 163 -4.73 -13.11 2.15
N GLY A 164 -5.07 -14.23 1.50
CA GLY A 164 -5.08 -14.34 0.05
C GLY A 164 -3.69 -14.35 -0.60
N LYS A 165 -3.67 -14.81 -1.85
CA LYS A 165 -2.50 -14.81 -2.73
C LYS A 165 -2.40 -13.51 -3.53
N VAL A 166 -1.31 -13.35 -4.28
CA VAL A 166 -1.08 -12.26 -5.23
C VAL A 166 -1.04 -12.81 -6.65
N LEU A 167 -1.71 -12.16 -7.61
CA LEU A 167 -1.72 -12.56 -9.02
C LEU A 167 -1.23 -11.44 -9.94
N PHE A 168 -0.31 -11.78 -10.82
CA PHE A 168 0.10 -10.96 -11.97
C PHE A 168 -0.05 -11.77 -13.26
N THR A 169 -0.85 -11.29 -14.23
CA THR A 169 -0.94 -11.90 -15.57
C THR A 169 -1.37 -10.91 -16.66
N GLY A 170 -0.80 -11.01 -17.86
CA GLY A 170 -1.20 -10.15 -18.98
C GLY A 170 -0.83 -8.68 -18.81
N ASN A 171 0.34 -8.40 -18.22
CA ASN A 171 0.89 -7.07 -17.95
C ASN A 171 2.28 -6.88 -18.62
N PRO A 172 2.43 -7.07 -19.95
CA PRO A 172 3.75 -7.05 -20.61
C PRO A 172 4.48 -5.70 -20.54
N SER A 173 3.81 -4.61 -20.15
CA SER A 173 4.43 -3.30 -19.94
C SER A 173 4.87 -3.03 -18.49
N LEU A 174 4.39 -3.82 -17.52
CA LEU A 174 4.57 -3.57 -16.09
C LEU A 174 6.00 -3.89 -15.65
N GLY A 175 6.75 -2.90 -15.18
CA GLY A 175 8.11 -3.07 -14.67
C GLY A 175 8.17 -3.31 -13.17
N TYR A 176 9.38 -3.63 -12.71
CA TYR A 176 9.84 -3.62 -11.30
C TYR A 176 9.19 -4.62 -10.33
N ILE A 177 8.01 -5.14 -10.63
CA ILE A 177 7.24 -5.98 -9.70
C ILE A 177 7.93 -7.29 -9.31
N ASN A 178 8.80 -7.79 -10.19
CA ASN A 178 9.66 -8.96 -9.97
C ASN A 178 10.86 -8.66 -9.07
N THR A 179 11.19 -7.38 -8.85
CA THR A 179 12.31 -6.96 -8.00
C THR A 179 11.90 -6.80 -6.54
N VAL A 180 10.60 -6.76 -6.26
CA VAL A 180 10.05 -6.65 -4.91
C VAL A 180 10.34 -7.93 -4.13
N ASP A 181 10.84 -7.77 -2.90
CA ASP A 181 10.92 -8.87 -1.96
C ASP A 181 9.53 -9.11 -1.35
N TRP A 182 8.85 -10.13 -1.85
CA TRP A 182 7.49 -10.46 -1.45
C TRP A 182 7.42 -11.25 -0.15
N GLU A 183 8.48 -11.98 0.23
CA GLU A 183 8.50 -12.84 1.41
C GLU A 183 8.03 -12.12 2.69
N PRO A 184 8.56 -10.93 3.04
CA PRO A 184 8.10 -10.21 4.22
C PRO A 184 6.67 -9.66 4.09
N ILE A 185 6.20 -9.37 2.87
CA ILE A 185 4.85 -8.82 2.63
C ILE A 185 3.78 -9.91 2.78
N VAL A 186 4.07 -11.12 2.29
CA VAL A 186 3.14 -12.28 2.33
C VAL A 186 3.40 -13.21 3.52
N ARG A 187 4.33 -12.85 4.41
CA ARG A 187 4.69 -13.57 5.65
C ARG A 187 5.22 -14.99 5.42
N GLY A 188 6.06 -15.16 4.41
CA GLY A 188 6.64 -16.48 4.10
C GLY A 188 5.61 -17.55 3.72
N ARG A 189 4.34 -17.17 3.45
CA ARG A 189 3.32 -18.10 2.96
C ARG A 189 3.83 -18.73 1.66
N TRP A 190 3.88 -20.06 1.64
CA TRP A 190 4.27 -20.82 0.45
C TRP A 190 3.32 -20.54 -0.71
N ASP A 191 3.87 -20.41 -1.94
CA ASP A 191 3.08 -20.21 -3.16
C ASP A 191 2.10 -19.02 -3.06
N ALA A 192 2.53 -17.93 -2.41
CA ALA A 192 1.67 -16.78 -2.16
C ALA A 192 1.66 -15.75 -3.29
N VAL A 193 2.62 -15.81 -4.23
CA VAL A 193 2.72 -14.86 -5.35
C VAL A 193 2.80 -15.63 -6.66
N HIS A 194 1.80 -15.43 -7.51
CA HIS A 194 1.66 -16.08 -8.79
C HIS A 194 2.00 -15.10 -9.92
N PHE A 195 3.17 -15.29 -10.53
CA PHE A 195 3.52 -14.68 -11.81
C PHE A 195 3.14 -15.66 -12.93
N GLN A 196 2.07 -15.34 -13.66
CA GLN A 196 1.57 -16.16 -14.77
C GLN A 196 2.05 -15.59 -16.12
N GLU A 197 1.42 -15.99 -17.22
CA GLU A 197 1.80 -15.56 -18.57
C GLU A 197 1.82 -14.02 -18.68
N HIS A 198 2.92 -13.49 -19.23
CA HIS A 198 3.16 -12.06 -19.41
C HIS A 198 2.94 -11.23 -18.13
N ALA A 199 3.32 -11.74 -16.95
CA ALA A 199 3.06 -11.08 -15.67
C ALA A 199 3.70 -9.69 -15.50
N TYR A 200 4.82 -9.44 -16.19
CA TYR A 200 5.58 -8.19 -16.16
C TYR A 200 6.49 -8.07 -17.40
N ASN A 201 7.17 -6.94 -17.54
CA ASN A 201 8.14 -6.65 -18.58
C ASN A 201 9.54 -7.14 -18.19
N ASP A 202 9.98 -8.27 -18.75
CA ASP A 202 11.30 -8.86 -18.49
C ASP A 202 12.47 -7.91 -18.82
N SER A 203 12.30 -7.02 -19.82
CA SER A 203 13.39 -6.12 -20.23
C SER A 203 13.70 -5.04 -19.18
N VAL A 204 12.69 -4.61 -18.43
CA VAL A 204 12.84 -3.65 -17.32
C VAL A 204 13.27 -4.38 -16.04
N ALA A 205 12.71 -5.58 -15.83
CA ALA A 205 12.99 -6.47 -14.71
C ALA A 205 14.48 -6.87 -14.58
N HIS A 206 15.19 -7.00 -15.70
CA HIS A 206 16.62 -7.37 -15.73
C HIS A 206 17.59 -6.18 -15.55
N ASN A 207 17.06 -4.97 -15.32
CA ASN A 207 17.91 -3.85 -14.95
C ASN A 207 18.39 -4.01 -13.50
N ASN A 208 19.55 -4.66 -13.34
CA ASN A 208 20.22 -4.91 -12.06
C ASN A 208 20.89 -3.66 -11.47
N ASP A 209 20.50 -2.46 -11.90
CA ASP A 209 21.01 -1.23 -11.32
C ASP A 209 20.49 -1.05 -9.88
N THR A 210 21.35 -1.38 -8.92
CA THR A 210 21.10 -1.21 -7.48
C THR A 210 21.50 0.18 -6.96
N SER A 211 21.88 1.12 -7.83
CA SER A 211 22.32 2.46 -7.40
C SER A 211 21.17 3.31 -6.82
N ILE A 212 19.93 3.02 -7.24
CA ILE A 212 18.74 3.75 -6.77
C ILE A 212 18.33 3.30 -5.37
N CYS A 213 18.24 1.99 -5.16
CA CYS A 213 17.80 1.35 -3.93
C CYS A 213 18.82 0.33 -3.46
N ASP A 214 19.29 0.46 -2.21
CA ASP A 214 20.17 -0.52 -1.60
C ASP A 214 19.46 -1.88 -1.54
N GLY A 215 20.05 -2.91 -2.15
CA GLY A 215 19.43 -4.24 -2.29
C GLY A 215 18.54 -4.42 -3.53
N GLY A 216 18.30 -3.36 -4.31
CA GLY A 216 17.64 -3.42 -5.62
C GLY A 216 16.11 -3.56 -5.61
N THR A 217 15.49 -3.72 -4.44
CA THR A 217 14.03 -3.92 -4.31
C THR A 217 13.27 -2.60 -4.46
N ARG A 218 12.36 -2.53 -5.45
CA ARG A 218 11.68 -1.27 -5.80
C ARG A 218 10.35 -1.47 -6.52
N TRP A 219 9.50 -0.46 -6.43
CA TRP A 219 8.18 -0.37 -7.05
C TRP A 219 8.14 0.54 -8.29
N GLY A 220 9.29 1.06 -8.71
CA GLY A 220 9.45 1.97 -9.85
C GLY A 220 10.88 2.51 -9.96
N ASP A 221 11.11 3.43 -10.91
CA ASP A 221 12.44 3.96 -11.22
C ASP A 221 12.93 5.10 -10.31
N ASP A 222 12.15 5.46 -9.28
CA ASP A 222 12.44 6.59 -8.40
C ASP A 222 12.90 6.12 -7.01
N ARG A 223 13.82 6.85 -6.38
CA ARG A 223 14.34 6.53 -5.04
C ARG A 223 13.26 6.53 -3.94
N THR A 224 12.20 7.30 -4.11
CA THR A 224 11.03 7.28 -3.22
C THR A 224 10.18 6.01 -3.35
N LEU A 225 10.43 5.22 -4.40
CA LEU A 225 9.75 3.95 -4.68
C LEU A 225 10.58 2.73 -4.27
N CYS A 226 11.71 2.91 -3.59
CA CYS A 226 12.41 1.80 -2.94
C CYS A 226 11.46 1.11 -1.96
N GLN A 227 11.49 -0.22 -1.94
CA GLN A 227 10.74 -0.97 -0.94
C GLN A 227 11.27 -0.60 0.44
N GLN A 228 10.39 -0.12 1.32
CA GLN A 228 10.82 0.19 2.67
C GLN A 228 11.11 -1.09 3.42
N VAL A 229 12.32 -1.15 4.01
CA VAL A 229 12.84 -2.33 4.69
C VAL A 229 11.90 -2.74 5.81
N ILE A 230 11.18 -3.83 5.58
CA ILE A 230 10.66 -4.68 6.63
C ILE A 230 11.86 -5.55 6.98
N LYS A 231 12.54 -5.31 8.10
CA LYS A 231 13.59 -6.24 8.53
C LYS A 231 12.91 -7.58 8.78
N SER A 232 13.01 -8.49 7.81
CA SER A 232 12.66 -9.88 8.00
C SER A 232 13.70 -10.46 8.95
N THR A 233 13.44 -10.36 10.25
CA THR A 233 14.07 -11.25 11.21
C THR A 233 13.57 -12.64 10.84
N THR A 234 14.47 -13.55 10.46
CA THR A 234 14.09 -14.94 10.21
C THR A 234 13.49 -15.49 11.50
N CYS A 235 12.17 -15.62 11.51
CA CYS A 235 11.44 -16.09 12.67
C CYS A 235 11.65 -17.59 12.86
N HIS A 236 11.57 -18.03 14.11
CA HIS A 236 11.47 -19.46 14.39
C HIS A 236 10.22 -20.05 13.73
N GLU A 237 10.29 -21.31 13.29
CA GLU A 237 9.20 -22.00 12.55
C GLU A 237 7.88 -22.09 13.32
N THR A 238 7.91 -21.92 14.64
CA THR A 238 6.72 -21.91 15.51
C THR A 238 5.97 -20.58 15.48
N CYS A 239 6.59 -19.50 15.02
CA CYS A 239 5.93 -18.21 14.90
C CYS A 239 5.04 -18.18 13.65
N ASP A 240 3.95 -17.42 13.70
CA ASP A 240 3.08 -17.13 12.53
C ASP A 240 3.74 -16.10 11.57
N GLY A 241 5.02 -16.29 11.28
CA GLY A 241 5.82 -15.42 10.42
C GLY A 241 6.14 -14.02 10.99
N ARG A 242 5.85 -13.76 12.28
CA ARG A 242 6.13 -12.48 12.94
C ARG A 242 6.87 -12.69 14.24
N CYS A 243 7.97 -11.97 14.39
CA CYS A 243 8.85 -12.08 15.53
C CYS A 243 9.64 -10.79 15.73
N PHE A 244 10.11 -10.59 16.95
CA PHE A 244 11.07 -9.55 17.31
C PHE A 244 12.49 -10.12 17.46
N GLY A 245 12.66 -11.43 17.31
CA GLY A 245 13.92 -12.15 17.34
C GLY A 245 13.82 -13.57 16.73
N PRO A 246 14.95 -14.25 16.47
CA PRO A 246 14.97 -15.58 15.84
C PRO A 246 14.59 -16.74 16.78
N GLY A 247 14.47 -16.51 18.08
CA GLY A 247 14.13 -17.52 19.08
C GLY A 247 12.68 -18.01 19.01
N SER A 248 12.43 -19.22 19.51
CA SER A 248 11.09 -19.82 19.54
C SER A 248 10.10 -19.09 20.47
N ASP A 249 10.62 -18.33 21.43
CA ASP A 249 9.91 -17.49 22.38
C ASP A 249 9.88 -16.01 21.99
N GLU A 250 10.48 -15.66 20.83
CA GLU A 250 10.56 -14.29 20.34
C GLU A 250 9.50 -13.99 19.26
N CYS A 251 8.36 -14.70 19.31
CA CYS A 251 7.22 -14.50 18.42
C CYS A 251 6.37 -13.29 18.86
N CYS A 252 5.81 -12.58 17.89
CA CYS A 252 4.84 -11.51 18.16
C CYS A 252 3.51 -12.04 18.65
N HIS A 253 2.74 -11.17 19.33
CA HIS A 253 1.35 -11.46 19.64
C HIS A 253 0.53 -11.75 18.37
N SER A 254 -0.44 -12.67 18.47
CA SER A 254 -1.30 -13.06 17.32
C SER A 254 -2.15 -11.90 16.77
N SER A 255 -2.39 -10.86 17.58
CA SER A 255 -3.04 -9.62 17.18
C SER A 255 -2.14 -8.64 16.44
N CYS A 256 -0.86 -8.93 16.19
CA CYS A 256 0.02 -8.05 15.42
C CYS A 256 -0.15 -8.28 13.92
N ALA A 257 -0.16 -7.21 13.13
CA ALA A 257 -0.25 -7.26 11.67
C ALA A 257 1.14 -7.31 11.03
N VAL A 258 1.99 -6.31 11.28
CA VAL A 258 3.27 -6.12 10.57
C VAL A 258 4.47 -6.69 11.33
N GLY A 259 4.49 -6.51 12.65
CA GLY A 259 5.62 -6.87 13.51
C GLY A 259 5.40 -6.31 14.92
N CYS A 260 6.40 -6.47 15.77
CA CYS A 260 6.34 -6.07 17.17
C CYS A 260 7.73 -5.81 17.76
N ASP A 261 7.78 -5.15 18.92
CA ASP A 261 8.98 -5.03 19.77
C ASP A 261 8.96 -6.03 20.95
N GLY A 262 7.98 -6.93 21.00
CA GLY A 262 7.84 -7.94 22.06
C GLY A 262 6.59 -8.82 21.90
N PRO A 263 6.37 -9.77 22.83
CA PRO A 263 5.34 -10.81 22.68
C PRO A 263 3.92 -10.33 23.03
N GLU A 264 3.76 -9.16 23.65
CA GLU A 264 2.47 -8.65 24.12
C GLU A 264 1.71 -7.87 23.04
N ASP A 265 0.40 -7.70 23.22
CA ASP A 265 -0.50 -7.13 22.21
C ASP A 265 -0.38 -5.60 22.07
N GLU A 266 0.22 -4.91 23.04
CA GLU A 266 0.50 -3.47 22.98
C GLU A 266 1.82 -3.15 22.28
N GLN A 267 2.64 -4.17 22.05
CA GLN A 267 3.96 -4.05 21.44
C GLN A 267 3.92 -4.21 19.91
N CYS A 268 2.72 -4.34 19.32
CA CYS A 268 2.54 -4.44 17.88
C CYS A 268 2.82 -3.09 17.18
N PHE A 269 3.53 -3.12 16.06
CA PHE A 269 3.67 -1.93 15.20
C PHE A 269 2.34 -1.50 14.57
N VAL A 270 1.50 -2.48 14.21
CA VAL A 270 0.17 -2.28 13.63
C VAL A 270 -0.74 -3.40 14.12
N CYS A 271 -1.93 -3.07 14.62
CA CYS A 271 -2.91 -4.06 15.05
C CYS A 271 -3.52 -4.83 13.89
N LYS A 272 -3.74 -6.13 14.07
CA LYS A 272 -4.36 -7.02 13.10
C LYS A 272 -5.83 -6.69 12.88
N ASP A 273 -6.59 -6.41 13.92
CA ASP A 273 -8.02 -6.14 13.75
C ASP A 273 -8.32 -4.72 14.19
N TYR A 274 -8.30 -4.44 15.49
CA TYR A 274 -8.53 -3.10 16.02
C TYR A 274 -7.54 -2.72 17.11
N LEU A 275 -7.21 -1.43 17.19
CA LEU A 275 -6.53 -0.84 18.33
C LEU A 275 -7.59 -0.35 19.32
N TYR A 276 -7.60 -0.86 20.55
CA TYR A 276 -8.41 -0.36 21.64
C TYR A 276 -7.51 0.12 22.76
N GLU A 277 -7.53 1.43 23.02
CA GLU A 277 -6.56 2.09 23.89
C GLU A 277 -5.12 1.80 23.42
N THR A 278 -4.37 1.00 24.16
CA THR A 278 -3.01 0.55 23.79
C THR A 278 -2.96 -0.89 23.30
N HIS A 279 -4.06 -1.63 23.32
CA HIS A 279 -4.09 -3.06 23.04
C HIS A 279 -4.61 -3.37 21.64
N CYS A 280 -3.99 -4.34 20.98
CA CYS A 280 -4.52 -4.89 19.73
C CYS A 280 -5.54 -6.00 20.00
N VAL A 281 -6.82 -5.72 19.73
CA VAL A 281 -7.95 -6.59 20.01
C VAL A 281 -8.59 -7.13 18.75
N GLY A 282 -9.06 -8.39 18.79
CA GLY A 282 -9.76 -9.03 17.67
C GLY A 282 -11.17 -8.49 17.42
N PHE A 283 -11.80 -7.91 18.45
CA PHE A 283 -13.13 -7.31 18.37
C PHE A 283 -13.23 -6.14 19.34
N CYS A 284 -14.04 -5.14 18.99
CA CYS A 284 -14.27 -4.03 19.90
C CYS A 284 -15.08 -4.49 21.13
N PRO A 285 -14.67 -4.13 22.35
CA PRO A 285 -15.40 -4.47 23.57
C PRO A 285 -16.79 -3.82 23.59
N ALA A 286 -17.67 -4.31 24.47
CA ALA A 286 -19.02 -3.78 24.58
C ALA A 286 -19.01 -2.26 24.85
N ARG A 287 -19.88 -1.52 24.15
CA ARG A 287 -19.94 -0.04 24.15
C ARG A 287 -18.80 0.67 23.40
N ALA A 288 -17.94 -0.07 22.71
CA ALA A 288 -17.05 0.48 21.70
C ALA A 288 -17.51 0.08 20.28
N TYR A 289 -17.13 0.87 19.29
CA TYR A 289 -17.42 0.63 17.88
C TYR A 289 -16.16 0.86 17.02
N PRO A 290 -16.04 0.18 15.87
CA PRO A 290 -14.90 0.34 14.99
C PRO A 290 -14.95 1.67 14.22
N LYS A 291 -13.83 2.41 14.22
CA LYS A 291 -13.57 3.59 13.38
C LYS A 291 -12.08 3.63 13.04
N LEU A 292 -11.72 3.63 11.75
CA LEU A 292 -10.34 3.77 11.25
C LEU A 292 -9.38 2.75 11.90
N GLN A 293 -9.86 1.50 12.03
CA GLN A 293 -9.17 0.42 12.74
C GLN A 293 -8.91 0.66 14.23
N LYS A 294 -9.61 1.60 14.86
CA LYS A 294 -9.60 1.85 16.30
C LYS A 294 -10.98 1.60 16.88
N CYS A 295 -11.02 1.08 18.09
CA CYS A 295 -12.25 0.99 18.85
C CYS A 295 -12.44 2.30 19.61
N VAL A 296 -13.56 2.98 19.34
CA VAL A 296 -13.92 4.25 19.98
C VAL A 296 -15.10 4.01 20.90
N GLN A 297 -15.09 4.58 22.11
CA GLN A 297 -16.23 4.54 23.03
C GLN A 297 -17.24 5.63 22.68
N TYR A 298 -18.53 5.29 22.77
CA TYR A 298 -19.64 6.25 22.71
C TYR A 298 -20.32 6.39 24.08
#